data_AF-A0A9X5EI91-F1
#
_entry.id   AF-A0A9X5EI91-F1
#
_cell.length_a   1.000
_cell.length_b   1.000
_cell.length_c   1.000
_cell.angle_alpha   90.00
_cell.angle_beta   90.00
_cell.angle_gamma   90.00
#
_symmetry.space_group_name_H-M   'P 1'
#
loop_
_entity.id
_entity.type
_entity.pdbx_description
1 polymer ?
#
loop_
_entity_poly.entity_id
_entity_poly.type
_entity_poly.pdbx_seq_one_letter_code
_entity_poly.pdbx_strand_id
1 'polypeptide(L)'
;MSQRQVTLSAVKAGMTRLRDKGGASPESLYELTNGYVDASRSPTSRPGTSLDFTLPAGTKGLCAFQGKLHVFATTRIVPSNPKYVVNILKHPDVSFTGGIKKIHFAKPFLGYLYVVAEFDDASVWHYWLQAPPIWQPNTIYGLGQLVRPSTENGFYYRSNSASKAPVWTANTPKQLGDVVQPTTANGWEYVVTEVTGTPTTGSTEPSWPTQEGAQVFEGTDSTTVPSDELSGGSGSGANSPDQSVKDRYGDGV
;
A
#
# COMPACT_ATOMS: atom_id res chain seq x y z
N MET A 1 12.75 40.59 67.76
CA MET A 1 11.81 40.55 66.63
C MET A 1 11.21 39.17 66.55
N SER A 2 9.90 39.03 66.72
CA SER A 2 9.23 37.72 66.64
C SER A 2 9.19 37.27 65.17
N GLN A 3 9.76 36.10 64.85
CA GLN A 3 9.58 35.50 63.54
C GLN A 3 8.10 35.14 63.36
N ARG A 4 7.47 35.67 62.32
CA ARG A 4 6.10 35.31 61.92
C ARG A 4 6.19 34.13 60.96
N GLN A 5 5.76 32.95 61.40
CA GLN A 5 5.59 31.78 60.54
C GLN A 5 4.19 31.82 59.90
N VAL A 6 4.11 31.60 58.59
CA VAL A 6 2.84 31.55 57.85
C VAL A 6 2.82 30.28 57.01
N THR A 7 1.76 29.49 57.15
CA THR A 7 1.57 28.24 56.38
C THR A 7 0.85 28.53 55.07
N LEU A 8 1.41 28.03 53.96
CA LEU A 8 0.85 28.17 52.62
C LEU A 8 -0.03 26.94 52.29
N SER A 9 -1.23 26.84 52.87
CA SER A 9 -2.08 25.63 52.77
C SER A 9 -3.49 25.88 52.19
N ALA A 10 -3.70 26.96 51.45
CA ALA A 10 -5.01 27.27 50.85
C ALA A 10 -4.86 28.15 49.61
N VAL A 11 -4.05 27.72 48.64
CA VAL A 11 -3.86 28.48 47.40
C VAL A 11 -5.18 28.45 46.60
N LYS A 12 -5.88 29.59 46.53
CA LYS A 12 -7.21 29.70 45.87
C LYS A 12 -7.12 30.14 44.41
N ALA A 13 -6.00 30.76 44.03
CA ALA A 13 -5.76 31.29 42.68
C ALA A 13 -4.52 30.63 42.05
N GLY A 14 -4.40 30.70 40.73
CA GLY A 14 -3.17 30.35 40.03
C GLY A 14 -2.02 31.33 40.36
N MET A 15 -0.94 31.25 39.58
CA MET A 15 0.17 32.20 39.72
C MET A 15 -0.29 33.64 39.45
N THR A 16 0.00 34.56 40.36
CA THR A 16 -0.24 35.99 40.17
C THR A 16 1.05 36.79 40.40
N ARG A 17 1.33 37.72 39.48
CA ARG A 17 2.47 38.65 39.55
C ARG A 17 2.03 40.07 39.85
N LEU A 18 0.75 40.27 40.15
CA LEU A 18 0.23 41.57 40.54
C LEU A 18 0.84 41.98 41.88
N ARG A 19 1.15 43.27 42.02
CA ARG A 19 1.65 43.81 43.29
C ARG A 19 0.47 43.95 44.24
N ASP A 20 0.42 43.08 45.23
CA ASP A 20 -0.61 43.14 46.27
C ASP A 20 -0.41 44.38 47.15
N LYS A 21 -1.41 45.27 47.19
CA LYS A 21 -1.40 46.45 48.06
C LYS A 21 -1.63 45.99 49.50
N GLY A 22 -0.55 45.90 50.29
CA GLY A 22 -0.60 45.43 51.69
C GLY A 22 0.31 44.25 52.02
N GLY A 23 1.06 43.72 51.04
CA GLY A 23 1.99 42.61 51.23
C GLY A 23 1.52 41.32 50.56
N ALA A 24 2.41 40.31 50.47
CA ALA A 24 2.13 39.06 49.78
C ALA A 24 0.98 38.27 50.42
N SER A 25 0.01 37.83 49.62
CA SER A 25 -1.08 36.98 50.08
C SER A 25 -0.61 35.52 50.29
N PRO A 26 -0.96 34.87 51.41
CA PRO A 26 -0.72 33.43 51.62
C PRO A 26 -1.54 32.52 50.70
N GLU A 27 -2.56 33.07 50.01
CA GLU A 27 -3.49 32.33 49.15
C GLU A 27 -3.09 32.37 47.66
N SER A 28 -1.98 33.05 47.34
CA SER A 28 -1.48 33.20 45.98
C SER A 28 -0.02 32.73 45.88
N LEU A 29 0.34 32.23 44.70
CA LEU A 29 1.71 31.86 44.39
C LEU A 29 2.28 32.88 43.42
N TYR A 30 3.51 33.32 43.70
CA TYR A 30 4.26 34.16 42.78
C TYR A 30 4.88 33.33 41.64
N GLU A 31 5.41 32.15 41.98
CA GLU A 31 6.01 31.20 41.06
C GLU A 31 5.80 29.75 41.56
N LEU A 32 5.48 28.84 40.64
CA LEU A 32 5.40 27.40 40.89
C LEU A 32 6.01 26.65 39.69
N THR A 33 7.25 26.21 39.84
CA THR A 33 8.00 25.53 38.77
C THR A 33 7.86 24.02 38.91
N ASN A 34 7.55 23.34 37.80
CA ASN A 34 7.37 21.87 37.75
C ASN A 34 6.38 21.29 38.78
N GLY A 35 5.45 22.11 39.26
CA GLY A 35 4.39 21.73 40.20
C GLY A 35 2.99 21.99 39.65
N TYR A 36 1.99 21.57 40.40
CA TYR A 36 0.60 21.96 40.21
C TYR A 36 -0.07 22.13 41.59
N VAL A 37 -1.18 22.84 41.65
CA VAL A 37 -2.02 22.92 42.85
C VAL A 37 -3.05 21.80 42.76
N ASP A 38 -3.04 20.87 43.71
CA ASP A 38 -3.98 19.75 43.71
C ASP A 38 -5.38 20.14 44.22
N ALA A 39 -6.30 19.18 44.23
CA ALA A 39 -7.68 19.41 44.68
C ALA A 39 -7.78 19.85 46.15
N SER A 40 -6.75 19.59 46.97
CA SER A 40 -6.65 20.05 48.36
C SER A 40 -6.11 21.47 48.49
N ARG A 41 -5.81 22.15 47.37
CA ARG A 41 -5.16 23.47 47.29
C ARG A 41 -3.72 23.48 47.80
N SER A 42 -3.07 22.33 47.76
CA SER A 42 -1.68 22.15 48.14
C SER A 42 -0.77 22.18 46.91
N PRO A 43 0.37 22.90 46.95
CA PRO A 43 1.38 22.80 45.92
C PRO A 43 2.01 21.40 45.93
N THR A 44 1.86 20.67 44.82
CA THR A 44 2.33 19.29 44.65
C THR A 44 3.25 19.20 43.45
N SER A 45 4.27 18.34 43.54
CA SER A 45 5.21 18.10 42.44
C SER A 45 4.50 17.42 41.28
N ARG A 46 4.78 17.84 40.04
CA ARG A 46 4.23 17.13 38.87
C ARG A 46 4.82 15.72 38.81
N PRO A 47 4.02 14.71 38.37
CA PRO A 47 4.57 13.42 38.00
C PRO A 47 5.69 13.62 36.98
N GLY A 48 6.84 13.00 37.25
CA GLY A 48 7.98 13.06 36.34
C GLY A 48 7.78 12.23 35.08
N THR A 49 8.69 12.40 34.12
CA THR A 49 8.82 11.51 32.98
C THR A 49 9.92 10.49 33.26
N SER A 50 9.68 9.22 32.93
CA SER A 50 10.72 8.19 32.92
C SER A 50 11.21 7.98 31.48
N LEU A 51 12.53 7.85 31.31
CA LEU A 51 13.08 7.43 30.03
C LEU A 51 12.68 5.97 29.77
N ASP A 52 11.85 5.75 28.76
CA ASP A 52 11.42 4.41 28.35
C ASP A 52 12.53 3.69 27.58
N PHE A 53 13.14 4.38 26.60
CA PHE A 53 14.16 3.80 25.74
C PHE A 53 15.02 4.88 25.08
N THR A 54 16.33 4.62 25.00
CA THR A 54 17.25 5.44 24.22
C THR A 54 17.23 4.95 22.77
N LEU A 55 16.75 5.81 21.87
CA LEU A 55 16.71 5.49 20.44
C LEU A 55 18.13 5.32 19.87
N PRO A 56 18.33 4.41 18.90
CA PRO A 56 19.61 4.26 18.22
C PRO A 56 20.07 5.56 17.56
N ALA A 57 21.39 5.78 17.54
CA ALA A 57 21.99 6.89 16.81
C ALA A 57 21.59 6.88 15.32
N GLY A 58 21.43 8.07 14.74
CA GLY A 58 20.99 8.23 13.35
C GLY A 58 19.47 8.17 13.14
N THR A 59 18.68 7.90 14.18
CA THR A 59 17.21 8.00 14.11
C THR A 59 16.70 9.41 14.37
N LYS A 60 15.58 9.77 13.74
CA LYS A 60 14.90 11.05 13.87
C LYS A 60 13.39 10.83 13.96
N GLY A 61 12.71 11.73 14.68
CA GLY A 61 11.26 11.71 14.83
C GLY A 61 10.75 10.54 15.69
N LEU A 62 9.48 10.65 16.09
CA LEU A 62 8.76 9.62 16.83
C LEU A 62 7.26 9.78 16.57
N CYS A 63 6.59 8.74 16.11
CA CYS A 63 5.13 8.72 15.99
C CYS A 63 4.55 7.37 16.40
N ALA A 64 3.33 7.36 16.94
CA ALA A 64 2.62 6.13 17.26
C ALA A 64 1.77 5.68 16.07
N PHE A 65 1.88 4.41 15.67
CA PHE A 65 1.07 3.83 14.61
C PHE A 65 0.99 2.30 14.77
N GLN A 66 -0.18 1.71 14.50
CA GLN A 66 -0.42 0.26 14.60
C GLN A 66 0.11 -0.39 15.90
N GLY A 67 -0.07 0.29 17.04
CA GLY A 67 0.36 -0.21 18.36
C GLY A 67 1.88 -0.17 18.60
N LYS A 68 2.67 0.42 17.69
CA LYS A 68 4.12 0.58 17.81
C LYS A 68 4.55 2.03 17.69
N LEU A 69 5.79 2.29 18.07
CA LEU A 69 6.45 3.59 17.95
C LEU A 69 7.39 3.59 16.74
N HIS A 70 7.06 4.39 15.74
CA HIS A 70 7.81 4.52 14.51
C HIS A 70 8.82 5.65 14.62
N VAL A 71 10.06 5.36 14.24
CA VAL A 71 11.16 6.31 14.08
C VAL A 71 11.73 6.20 12.67
N PHE A 72 12.53 7.17 12.25
CA PHE A 72 12.98 7.30 10.85
C PHE A 72 14.50 7.38 10.75
N ALA A 73 15.10 6.72 9.77
CA ALA A 73 16.54 6.73 9.50
C ALA A 73 16.82 6.61 8.00
N THR A 74 18.03 6.93 7.54
CA THR A 74 18.45 6.74 6.14
C THR A 74 19.05 5.36 5.86
N THR A 75 19.40 4.63 6.91
CA THR A 75 20.02 3.31 6.87
C THR A 75 19.21 2.32 7.69
N ARG A 76 19.41 1.03 7.41
CA ARG A 76 18.76 -0.04 8.16
C ARG A 76 19.35 -0.09 9.57
N ILE A 77 18.49 0.10 10.57
CA ILE A 77 18.82 -0.05 11.98
C ILE A 77 17.77 -0.97 12.60
N VAL A 78 18.21 -2.02 13.29
CA VAL A 78 17.32 -2.92 14.02
C VAL A 78 17.28 -2.45 15.49
N PRO A 79 16.14 -1.95 15.99
CA PRO A 79 16.05 -1.54 17.39
C PRO A 79 16.07 -2.78 18.29
N SER A 80 16.72 -2.67 19.46
CA SER A 80 16.74 -3.75 20.46
C SER A 80 15.39 -3.97 21.14
N ASN A 81 14.53 -2.94 21.15
CA ASN A 81 13.19 -3.00 21.73
C ASN A 81 12.11 -3.12 20.63
N PRO A 82 11.29 -4.20 20.62
CA PRO A 82 10.29 -4.44 19.57
C PRO A 82 9.10 -3.47 19.58
N LYS A 83 8.96 -2.64 20.63
CA LYS A 83 8.00 -1.51 20.67
C LYS A 83 8.32 -0.48 19.61
N TYR A 84 9.59 -0.38 19.20
CA TYR A 84 10.06 0.59 18.23
C TYR A 84 10.24 -0.06 16.84
N VAL A 85 9.87 0.68 15.80
CA VAL A 85 10.04 0.30 14.39
C VAL A 85 10.81 1.41 13.71
N VAL A 86 11.93 1.08 13.08
CA VAL A 86 12.71 2.03 12.28
C VAL A 86 12.25 1.92 10.83
N ASN A 87 11.80 3.03 10.26
CA ASN A 87 11.42 3.12 8.86
C ASN A 87 12.54 3.82 8.10
N ILE A 88 12.97 3.20 7.00
CA ILE A 88 14.09 3.72 6.21
C ILE A 88 13.54 4.70 5.18
N LEU A 89 14.01 5.95 5.23
CA LEU A 89 13.67 6.99 4.25
C LEU A 89 14.89 7.25 3.38
N LYS A 90 14.74 7.09 2.06
CA LYS A 90 15.80 7.38 1.09
C LYS A 90 15.56 8.73 0.44
N HIS A 91 16.64 9.49 0.30
CA HIS A 91 16.61 10.72 -0.50
C HIS A 91 16.38 10.34 -1.98
N PRO A 92 15.59 11.10 -2.75
CA PRO A 92 15.30 10.78 -4.15
C PRO A 92 16.53 10.82 -5.07
N ASP A 93 17.50 11.68 -4.77
CA ASP A 93 18.81 11.63 -5.40
C ASP A 93 19.64 10.49 -4.79
N VAL A 94 19.96 9.49 -5.61
CA VAL A 94 20.72 8.30 -5.25
C VAL A 94 22.18 8.58 -4.90
N SER A 95 22.71 9.72 -5.33
CA SER A 95 24.08 10.15 -5.03
C SER A 95 24.20 10.88 -3.69
N PHE A 96 23.08 11.21 -3.06
CA PHE A 96 23.04 11.89 -1.77
C PHE A 96 23.55 10.98 -0.64
N THR A 97 24.52 11.49 0.13
CA THR A 97 25.18 10.76 1.21
C THR A 97 24.86 11.29 2.61
N GLY A 98 24.07 12.36 2.72
CA GLY A 98 23.67 12.93 4.00
C GLY A 98 22.61 12.12 4.75
N GLY A 99 22.26 12.60 5.95
CA GLY A 99 21.22 12.04 6.80
C GLY A 99 19.91 12.81 6.73
N ILE A 100 18.95 12.36 7.57
CA ILE A 100 17.75 13.12 7.87
C ILE A 100 18.13 14.18 8.91
N LYS A 101 17.87 15.43 8.55
CA LYS A 101 18.04 16.57 9.45
C LYS A 101 16.87 16.66 10.43
N LYS A 102 15.64 16.57 9.93
CA LYS A 102 14.41 16.70 10.73
C LYS A 102 13.22 15.97 10.12
N ILE A 103 12.30 15.51 10.97
CA ILE A 103 10.96 15.08 10.56
C ILE A 103 9.97 16.20 10.92
N HIS A 104 9.37 16.83 9.92
CA HIS A 104 8.40 17.91 10.11
C HIS A 104 7.01 17.38 10.43
N PHE A 105 6.64 16.25 9.84
CA PHE A 105 5.34 15.64 10.03
C PHE A 105 5.44 14.13 9.92
N ALA A 106 4.72 13.40 10.79
CA ALA A 106 4.56 11.96 10.70
C ALA A 106 3.24 11.54 11.35
N LYS A 107 2.22 11.20 10.54
CA LYS A 107 0.92 10.73 11.04
C LYS A 107 0.28 9.71 10.10
N PRO A 108 -0.68 8.91 10.59
CA PRO A 108 -1.46 8.02 9.74
C PRO A 108 -2.29 8.82 8.72
N PHE A 109 -2.25 8.39 7.47
CA PHE A 109 -3.00 8.94 6.33
C PHE A 109 -3.34 7.81 5.35
N LEU A 110 -4.63 7.62 5.08
CA LEU A 110 -5.15 6.56 4.20
C LEU A 110 -4.61 5.16 4.53
N GLY A 111 -4.56 4.82 5.82
CA GLY A 111 -4.16 3.49 6.29
C GLY A 111 -2.64 3.26 6.40
N TYR A 112 -1.81 4.23 6.04
CA TYR A 112 -0.34 4.14 6.13
C TYR A 112 0.25 5.40 6.76
N LEU A 113 1.55 5.41 7.05
CA LEU A 113 2.21 6.61 7.55
C LEU A 113 2.50 7.58 6.41
N TYR A 114 2.12 8.84 6.59
CA TYR A 114 2.57 9.95 5.77
C TYR A 114 3.61 10.76 6.55
N VAL A 115 4.78 10.93 5.94
CA VAL A 115 5.97 11.49 6.57
C VAL A 115 6.56 12.59 5.71
N VAL A 116 6.90 13.71 6.33
CA VAL A 116 7.60 14.82 5.68
C VAL A 116 8.96 14.96 6.34
N ALA A 117 10.01 14.67 5.59
CA ALA A 117 11.39 14.65 6.07
C ALA A 117 12.22 15.73 5.37
N GLU A 118 13.03 16.44 6.17
CA GLU A 118 14.08 17.34 5.71
C GLU A 118 15.43 16.62 5.80
N PHE A 119 16.21 16.69 4.73
CA PHE A 119 17.56 16.13 4.66
C PHE A 119 18.63 17.19 4.94
N ASP A 120 19.88 16.77 5.10
CA ASP A 120 20.99 17.67 5.44
C ASP A 120 21.26 18.75 4.37
N ASP A 121 20.83 18.56 3.12
CA ASP A 121 20.86 19.55 2.05
C ASP A 121 19.70 20.57 2.12
N ALA A 122 18.89 20.52 3.18
CA ALA A 122 17.66 21.30 3.37
C ALA A 122 16.52 20.98 2.37
N SER A 123 16.66 19.94 1.54
CA SER A 123 15.56 19.46 0.72
C SER A 123 14.48 18.82 1.61
N VAL A 124 13.21 19.01 1.22
CA VAL A 124 12.07 18.45 1.94
C VAL A 124 11.31 17.51 1.02
N TRP A 125 11.16 16.27 1.47
CA TRP A 125 10.52 15.22 0.71
C TRP A 125 9.39 14.58 1.50
N HIS A 126 8.42 14.10 0.74
CA HIS A 126 7.17 13.54 1.24
C HIS A 126 7.16 12.05 0.96
N TYR A 127 6.82 11.26 1.97
CA TYR A 127 6.83 9.81 1.93
C TYR A 127 5.47 9.29 2.36
N TRP A 128 4.95 8.34 1.59
CA TRP A 128 3.79 7.55 1.95
C TRP A 128 4.24 6.09 2.13
N LEU A 129 4.38 5.68 3.39
CA LEU A 129 5.02 4.43 3.76
C LEU A 129 4.03 3.27 3.69
N GLN A 130 3.80 2.82 2.46
CA GLN A 130 3.02 1.63 2.17
C GLN A 130 3.68 0.38 2.78
N ALA A 131 2.88 -0.64 3.09
CA ALA A 131 3.37 -1.91 3.62
C ALA A 131 3.13 -3.05 2.62
N PRO A 132 3.79 -3.06 1.44
CA PRO A 132 3.64 -4.15 0.49
C PRO A 132 4.22 -5.46 1.04
N PRO A 133 3.80 -6.62 0.50
CA PRO A 133 4.34 -7.91 0.88
C PRO A 133 5.84 -8.01 0.58
N ILE A 134 6.53 -8.87 1.33
CA ILE A 134 7.94 -9.17 1.09
C ILE A 134 8.05 -9.94 -0.23
N TRP A 135 8.97 -9.52 -1.10
CA TRP A 135 9.31 -10.24 -2.32
C TRP A 135 9.71 -11.69 -1.99
N GLN A 136 9.12 -12.61 -2.73
CA GLN A 136 9.34 -14.04 -2.62
C GLN A 136 9.91 -14.54 -3.96
N PRO A 137 10.92 -15.42 -3.94
CA PRO A 137 11.39 -16.05 -5.16
C PRO A 137 10.28 -16.90 -5.79
N ASN A 138 10.34 -17.08 -7.12
CA ASN A 138 9.41 -17.92 -7.89
C ASN A 138 7.91 -17.57 -7.69
N THR A 139 7.62 -16.32 -7.36
CA THR A 139 6.25 -15.83 -7.19
C THR A 139 5.89 -14.94 -8.38
N ILE A 140 4.74 -15.22 -8.99
CA ILE A 140 4.20 -14.37 -10.05
C ILE A 140 3.63 -13.10 -9.44
N TYR A 141 4.11 -11.97 -9.93
CA TYR A 141 3.64 -10.64 -9.55
C TYR A 141 2.90 -10.02 -10.74
N GLY A 142 1.63 -9.69 -10.57
CA GLY A 142 0.86 -9.00 -11.60
C GLY A 142 1.43 -7.61 -11.91
N LEU A 143 1.14 -7.05 -13.08
CA LEU A 143 1.63 -5.73 -13.48
C LEU A 143 1.24 -4.64 -12.46
N GLY A 144 2.19 -3.79 -12.06
CA GLY A 144 1.95 -2.70 -11.13
C GLY A 144 1.92 -3.12 -9.65
N GLN A 145 2.07 -4.41 -9.34
CA GLN A 145 2.13 -4.91 -7.98
C GLN A 145 3.40 -4.41 -7.27
N LEU A 146 3.23 -3.92 -6.04
CA LEU A 146 4.31 -3.46 -5.18
C LEU A 146 4.81 -4.60 -4.28
N VAL A 147 6.12 -4.65 -4.08
CA VAL A 147 6.81 -5.54 -3.16
C VAL A 147 7.91 -4.80 -2.41
N ARG A 148 8.28 -5.28 -1.24
CA ARG A 148 9.49 -4.84 -0.51
C ARG A 148 10.53 -5.95 -0.46
N PRO A 149 11.83 -5.61 -0.44
CA PRO A 149 12.89 -6.62 -0.34
C PRO A 149 12.86 -7.33 1.02
N SER A 150 13.33 -8.57 1.06
CA SER A 150 13.50 -9.33 2.31
C SER A 150 14.46 -8.66 3.30
N THR A 151 15.46 -7.96 2.76
CA THR A 151 16.32 -7.04 3.51
C THR A 151 15.92 -5.62 3.19
N GLU A 152 15.32 -4.93 4.16
CA GLU A 152 14.85 -3.55 3.98
C GLU A 152 15.98 -2.60 3.60
N ASN A 153 15.78 -1.87 2.50
CA ASN A 153 16.73 -0.89 1.97
C ASN A 153 16.11 0.51 1.79
N GLY A 154 14.85 0.69 2.19
CA GLY A 154 14.11 1.94 2.07
C GLY A 154 13.45 2.17 0.71
N PHE A 155 13.46 1.17 -0.18
CA PHE A 155 12.75 1.22 -1.46
C PHE A 155 11.67 0.14 -1.53
N TYR A 156 10.61 0.47 -2.27
CA TYR A 156 9.62 -0.49 -2.74
C TYR A 156 9.76 -0.65 -4.25
N TYR A 157 9.52 -1.86 -4.74
CA TYR A 157 9.66 -2.21 -6.14
C TYR A 157 8.28 -2.47 -6.71
N ARG A 158 8.03 -1.91 -7.88
CA ARG A 158 6.79 -2.14 -8.63
C ARG A 158 7.12 -3.00 -9.83
N SER A 159 6.40 -4.11 -10.00
CA SER A 159 6.50 -4.91 -11.22
C SER A 159 6.09 -4.04 -12.41
N ASN A 160 6.90 -4.09 -13.46
CA ASN A 160 6.62 -3.43 -14.72
C ASN A 160 6.59 -4.48 -15.83
N SER A 161 5.89 -4.18 -16.93
CA SER A 161 5.93 -5.01 -18.14
C SER A 161 7.23 -4.71 -18.86
N ALA A 162 8.33 -5.30 -18.37
CA ALA A 162 9.63 -5.24 -19.03
C ALA A 162 9.77 -6.32 -20.12
N SER A 163 8.65 -6.80 -20.64
CA SER A 163 8.65 -7.77 -21.72
C SER A 163 9.35 -7.19 -22.93
N LYS A 164 10.26 -7.99 -23.48
CA LYS A 164 10.85 -7.77 -24.80
C LYS A 164 10.12 -8.54 -25.90
N ALA A 165 9.11 -9.33 -25.53
CA ALA A 165 8.38 -10.12 -26.51
C ALA A 165 7.60 -9.19 -27.45
N PRO A 166 7.59 -9.48 -28.77
CA PRO A 166 6.86 -8.69 -29.74
C PRO A 166 5.36 -8.71 -29.44
N VAL A 167 4.71 -7.57 -29.70
CA VAL A 167 3.24 -7.45 -29.62
C VAL A 167 2.60 -8.35 -30.68
N TRP A 168 1.48 -8.97 -30.33
CA TRP A 168 0.69 -9.81 -31.22
C TRP A 168 0.30 -9.00 -32.46
N THR A 169 0.45 -9.64 -33.61
CA THR A 169 0.16 -9.05 -34.91
C THR A 169 -0.54 -10.11 -35.73
N ALA A 170 -1.60 -9.75 -36.45
CA ALA A 170 -2.40 -10.67 -37.25
C ALA A 170 -1.60 -11.32 -38.38
N ASN A 171 -2.00 -12.53 -38.80
CA ASN A 171 -1.46 -13.28 -39.94
C ASN A 171 0.07 -13.36 -39.98
N THR A 172 0.71 -13.41 -38.81
CA THR A 172 2.16 -13.41 -38.66
C THR A 172 2.63 -14.85 -38.45
N PRO A 173 3.59 -15.36 -39.24
CA PRO A 173 4.16 -16.68 -39.04
C PRO A 173 4.70 -16.86 -37.61
N LYS A 174 4.43 -18.02 -37.03
CA LYS A 174 4.89 -18.41 -35.70
C LYS A 174 5.57 -19.76 -35.71
N GLN A 175 6.51 -19.97 -34.82
CA GLN A 175 7.16 -21.24 -34.60
C GLN A 175 7.05 -21.65 -33.13
N LEU A 176 7.26 -22.94 -32.87
CA LEU A 176 7.29 -23.47 -31.50
C LEU A 176 8.34 -22.71 -30.68
N GLY A 177 7.95 -22.20 -29.52
CA GLY A 177 8.81 -21.41 -28.63
C GLY A 177 8.79 -19.90 -28.86
N ASP A 178 8.12 -19.40 -29.91
CA ASP A 178 7.92 -17.96 -30.08
C ASP A 178 7.14 -17.39 -28.91
N VAL A 179 7.58 -16.22 -28.42
CA VAL A 179 6.89 -15.50 -27.35
C VAL A 179 6.19 -14.28 -27.93
N VAL A 180 4.97 -14.02 -27.48
CA VAL A 180 4.15 -12.90 -27.92
C VAL A 180 3.44 -12.24 -26.74
N GLN A 181 3.12 -10.96 -26.88
CA GLN A 181 2.28 -10.24 -25.92
C GLN A 181 0.97 -9.76 -26.54
N PRO A 182 -0.08 -9.59 -25.74
CA PRO A 182 -1.30 -8.94 -26.20
C PRO A 182 -1.07 -7.51 -26.68
N THR A 183 -1.90 -7.01 -27.61
CA THR A 183 -1.89 -5.60 -28.03
C THR A 183 -2.24 -4.67 -26.88
N THR A 184 -3.16 -5.09 -26.01
CA THR A 184 -3.42 -4.47 -24.71
C THR A 184 -2.78 -5.30 -23.62
N ALA A 185 -1.61 -4.85 -23.12
CA ALA A 185 -0.84 -5.57 -22.13
C ALA A 185 -1.69 -5.96 -20.90
N ASN A 186 -1.79 -7.27 -20.66
CA ASN A 186 -2.53 -7.84 -19.53
C ASN A 186 -1.61 -8.37 -18.41
N GLY A 187 -0.30 -8.15 -18.54
CA GLY A 187 0.72 -8.59 -17.58
C GLY A 187 1.29 -10.00 -17.85
N TRP A 188 0.89 -10.66 -18.94
CA TRP A 188 1.38 -11.99 -19.33
C TRP A 188 2.13 -11.96 -20.67
N GLU A 189 3.01 -12.95 -20.82
CA GLU A 189 3.63 -13.33 -22.10
C GLU A 189 3.13 -14.73 -22.45
N TYR A 190 2.92 -14.99 -23.74
CA TYR A 190 2.40 -16.25 -24.23
C TYR A 190 3.46 -16.90 -25.11
N VAL A 191 3.79 -18.16 -24.80
CA VAL A 191 4.71 -18.97 -25.60
C VAL A 191 3.90 -19.90 -26.48
N VAL A 192 4.27 -19.96 -27.76
CA VAL A 192 3.70 -20.93 -28.70
C VAL A 192 4.17 -22.32 -28.27
N THR A 193 3.24 -23.14 -27.79
CA THR A 193 3.51 -24.50 -27.27
C THR A 193 3.16 -25.60 -28.26
N GLU A 194 2.39 -25.29 -29.30
CA GLU A 194 1.99 -26.22 -30.33
C GLU A 194 1.78 -25.47 -31.66
N VAL A 195 2.13 -26.12 -32.78
CA VAL A 195 1.94 -25.60 -34.13
C VAL A 195 1.51 -26.74 -35.07
N THR A 196 0.61 -26.43 -36.01
CA THR A 196 0.15 -27.36 -37.04
C THR A 196 0.10 -26.67 -38.41
N GLY A 197 0.44 -27.37 -39.49
CA GLY A 197 0.37 -26.85 -40.86
C GLY A 197 1.35 -25.71 -41.13
N THR A 198 0.86 -24.60 -41.69
CA THR A 198 1.60 -23.34 -41.87
C THR A 198 1.20 -22.39 -40.73
N PRO A 199 1.85 -22.47 -39.56
CA PRO A 199 1.42 -21.74 -38.36
C PRO A 199 1.55 -20.23 -38.53
N THR A 200 0.42 -19.54 -38.51
CA THR A 200 0.34 -18.08 -38.40
C THR A 200 -0.64 -17.70 -37.29
N THR A 201 -0.48 -16.52 -36.70
CA THR A 201 -1.53 -15.93 -35.86
C THR A 201 -2.81 -15.70 -36.68
N GLY A 202 -3.96 -15.63 -36.00
CA GLY A 202 -5.25 -15.40 -36.65
C GLY A 202 -5.39 -14.00 -37.26
N SER A 203 -6.51 -13.75 -37.95
CA SER A 203 -6.87 -12.42 -38.46
C SER A 203 -7.31 -11.45 -37.36
N THR A 204 -7.66 -11.98 -36.19
CA THR A 204 -8.16 -11.21 -35.04
C THR A 204 -7.48 -11.72 -33.78
N GLU A 205 -7.11 -10.79 -32.90
CA GLU A 205 -6.42 -11.12 -31.67
C GLU A 205 -7.31 -12.00 -30.78
N PRO A 206 -6.78 -13.10 -30.22
CA PRO A 206 -7.54 -13.95 -29.32
C PRO A 206 -7.82 -13.26 -27.99
N SER A 207 -8.83 -13.75 -27.27
CA SER A 207 -9.01 -13.41 -25.87
C SER A 207 -7.96 -14.12 -25.03
N TRP A 208 -6.98 -13.36 -24.54
CA TRP A 208 -5.85 -13.89 -23.80
C TRP A 208 -6.22 -14.37 -22.38
N PRO A 209 -5.89 -15.62 -22.01
CA PRO A 209 -6.17 -16.12 -20.67
C PRO A 209 -5.24 -15.47 -19.64
N THR A 210 -5.75 -15.12 -18.47
CA THR A 210 -5.00 -14.40 -17.42
C THR A 210 -4.60 -15.29 -16.23
N GLN A 211 -4.57 -16.61 -16.45
CA GLN A 211 -4.16 -17.61 -15.47
C GLN A 211 -2.90 -18.34 -15.94
N GLU A 212 -2.03 -18.69 -15.00
CA GLU A 212 -0.81 -19.44 -15.28
C GLU A 212 -1.12 -20.80 -15.91
N GLY A 213 -0.40 -21.14 -16.99
CA GLY A 213 -0.54 -22.42 -17.69
C GLY A 213 -1.80 -22.55 -18.54
N ALA A 214 -2.71 -21.57 -18.52
CA ALA A 214 -3.86 -21.58 -19.40
C ALA A 214 -3.42 -21.40 -20.87
N GLN A 215 -4.05 -22.16 -21.76
CA GLN A 215 -3.75 -22.15 -23.18
C GLN A 215 -4.88 -21.49 -23.96
N VAL A 216 -4.53 -20.87 -25.08
CA VAL A 216 -5.47 -20.38 -26.08
C VAL A 216 -5.05 -20.93 -27.44
N PHE A 217 -6.03 -21.37 -28.22
CA PHE A 217 -5.80 -21.89 -29.57
C PHE A 217 -6.22 -20.84 -30.59
N GLU A 218 -5.31 -20.50 -31.49
CA GLU A 218 -5.61 -19.67 -32.67
C GLU A 218 -5.76 -20.60 -33.88
N GLY A 219 -6.96 -20.67 -34.45
CA GLY A 219 -7.22 -21.43 -35.66
C GLY A 219 -7.21 -20.53 -36.88
N THR A 220 -6.39 -20.86 -37.88
CA THR A 220 -6.58 -20.38 -39.25
C THR A 220 -7.41 -21.40 -39.99
N ASP A 221 -8.70 -21.48 -39.68
CA ASP A 221 -9.59 -22.33 -40.48
C ASP A 221 -9.93 -21.59 -41.77
N SER A 222 -9.14 -21.84 -42.81
CA SER A 222 -9.45 -21.43 -44.18
C SER A 222 -10.16 -22.53 -44.96
N THR A 223 -10.65 -23.59 -44.30
CA THR A 223 -11.63 -24.44 -44.95
C THR A 223 -12.95 -23.68 -45.02
N THR A 224 -13.21 -23.06 -46.18
CA THR A 224 -14.58 -22.85 -46.59
C THR A 224 -15.24 -24.22 -46.56
N VAL A 225 -16.06 -24.46 -45.54
CA VAL A 225 -17.06 -25.53 -45.60
C VAL A 225 -17.80 -25.30 -46.91
N PRO A 226 -17.87 -26.27 -47.83
CA PRO A 226 -18.72 -26.13 -49.00
C PRO A 226 -20.10 -25.73 -48.51
N SER A 227 -20.69 -24.70 -49.13
CA SER A 227 -21.97 -24.10 -48.74
C SER A 227 -23.16 -25.07 -48.76
N ASP A 228 -22.94 -26.36 -49.01
CA ASP A 228 -23.95 -27.40 -49.10
C ASP A 228 -24.09 -28.28 -47.84
N GLU A 229 -23.25 -28.14 -46.80
CA GLU A 229 -23.44 -28.90 -45.54
C GLU A 229 -23.95 -28.09 -44.34
N LEU A 230 -24.29 -26.81 -44.52
CA LEU A 230 -25.03 -26.02 -43.52
C LEU A 230 -26.30 -25.42 -44.11
N SER A 231 -27.18 -26.28 -44.65
CA SER A 231 -28.60 -25.97 -44.83
C SER A 231 -29.41 -26.56 -43.67
N GLY A 232 -29.17 -26.02 -42.46
CA GLY A 232 -30.18 -26.02 -41.40
C GLY A 232 -31.06 -24.79 -41.58
N GLY A 233 -31.87 -24.79 -42.64
CA GLY A 233 -32.71 -23.66 -43.02
C GLY A 233 -33.56 -23.14 -41.85
N SER A 234 -33.64 -21.81 -41.75
CA SER A 234 -34.68 -21.12 -40.98
C SER A 234 -36.04 -21.44 -41.57
N GLY A 235 -36.65 -22.52 -41.09
CA GLY A 235 -38.03 -22.89 -41.35
C GLY A 235 -38.97 -22.13 -40.42
N SER A 236 -39.32 -20.89 -40.81
CA SER A 236 -40.61 -20.31 -40.43
C SER A 236 -41.71 -21.11 -41.15
N GLY A 237 -42.16 -22.19 -40.53
CA GLY A 237 -43.24 -23.03 -41.02
C GLY A 237 -44.17 -23.40 -39.88
N ALA A 238 -45.34 -22.76 -39.86
CA ALA A 238 -46.47 -23.19 -39.06
C ALA A 238 -46.91 -24.59 -39.55
N ASN A 239 -46.36 -25.64 -38.96
CA ASN A 239 -46.92 -26.98 -39.01
C ASN A 239 -46.98 -27.48 -37.57
N SER A 240 -48.10 -27.16 -36.93
CA SER A 240 -48.57 -27.98 -35.81
C SER A 240 -48.63 -29.44 -36.30
N PRO A 241 -48.22 -30.43 -35.48
CA PRO A 241 -48.46 -31.83 -35.83
C PRO A 241 -49.93 -32.02 -36.18
N ASP A 242 -50.20 -32.87 -37.18
CA ASP A 242 -51.55 -33.20 -37.63
C ASP A 242 -52.45 -33.52 -36.42
N GLN A 243 -53.53 -32.73 -36.25
CA GLN A 243 -54.48 -32.89 -35.14
C GLN A 243 -55.29 -34.20 -35.21
N SER A 244 -55.00 -35.08 -36.17
CA SER A 244 -55.55 -36.43 -36.23
C SER A 244 -54.87 -37.43 -35.28
N VAL A 245 -53.72 -37.09 -34.69
CA VAL A 245 -53.00 -37.99 -33.77
C VAL A 245 -53.57 -37.87 -32.35
N LYS A 246 -54.47 -38.80 -32.01
CA LYS A 246 -54.98 -38.97 -30.64
C LYS A 246 -54.11 -39.95 -29.87
N ASP A 247 -53.91 -39.68 -28.58
CA ASP A 247 -53.36 -40.68 -27.67
C ASP A 247 -54.38 -41.81 -27.41
N ARG A 248 -53.97 -42.80 -26.61
CA ARG A 248 -54.81 -43.98 -26.30
C ARG A 248 -56.07 -43.64 -25.48
N TYR A 249 -56.18 -42.44 -24.93
CA TYR A 249 -57.31 -41.98 -24.11
C TYR A 249 -58.12 -40.86 -24.75
N GLY A 250 -57.76 -40.42 -25.96
CA GLY A 250 -58.63 -39.63 -26.82
C GLY A 250 -58.55 -38.11 -26.65
N ASP A 251 -57.65 -37.60 -25.81
CA ASP A 251 -57.49 -36.18 -25.54
C ASP A 251 -56.18 -35.67 -26.14
N GLY A 252 -56.26 -35.14 -27.37
CA GLY A 252 -55.18 -34.39 -28.02
C GLY A 252 -55.43 -32.88 -27.92
N VAL A 253 -54.35 -32.08 -27.98
CA VAL A 253 -54.35 -30.61 -27.91
C VAL A 253 -55.05 -29.96 -29.10
#